data_AF-A0A1F5DNQ6-F1
#
_entry.id   AF-A0A1F5DNQ6-F1
#
_cell.length_a   1.000
_cell.length_b   1.000
_cell.length_c   1.000
_cell.angle_alpha   90.00
_cell.angle_beta   90.00
_cell.angle_gamma   90.00
#
_symmetry.space_group_name_H-M   'P 1'
#
loop_
_entity.id
_entity.type
_entity.pdbx_description
1 polymer ?
#
loop_
_entity_poly.entity_id
_entity_poly.type
_entity_poly.pdbx_seq_one_letter_code
_entity_poly.pdbx_strand_id
1 'polypeptide(L)'
;MWTQEKTTFEGKHYHVMDMVKAGELLEGEHPKIIVGGGGNRLLSVAGRHADIVCIHFQDHGGKFSGDNITETTLSRVKERVSWVEESVRKARRDLDGIEYQMLFPWAQITDDPEPVFEGIAKSFGVSVDAVMECPQWLIGSSEDVVDKIKMIREETGITYMVFAPRDVESFDKFAYEVMKQLT
;
A
#
# COMPACT_ATOMS: atom_id res chain seq x y z
N MET A 1 14.79 -20.91 6.06
CA MET A 1 15.73 -19.90 6.62
C MET A 1 15.25 -19.31 7.94
N TRP A 2 13.93 -19.22 8.22
CA TRP A 2 13.42 -18.73 9.52
C TRP A 2 12.86 -19.83 10.44
N THR A 3 12.26 -20.87 9.88
CA THR A 3 11.52 -21.89 10.65
C THR A 3 12.26 -23.22 10.82
N GLN A 4 13.35 -23.42 10.08
CA GLN A 4 14.15 -24.65 10.11
C GLN A 4 15.57 -24.33 10.56
N GLU A 5 16.18 -25.24 11.34
CA GLU A 5 17.58 -25.15 11.78
C GLU A 5 18.56 -25.03 10.62
N LYS A 6 18.32 -25.80 9.56
CA LYS A 6 19.01 -25.73 8.28
C LYS A 6 18.00 -25.79 7.14
N THR A 7 18.22 -25.01 6.10
CA THR A 7 17.38 -25.01 4.90
C THR A 7 18.21 -25.34 3.67
N THR A 8 17.73 -26.33 2.93
CA THR A 8 18.21 -26.65 1.59
C THR A 8 17.05 -26.45 0.62
N PHE A 9 17.30 -25.78 -0.50
CA PHE A 9 16.31 -25.50 -1.54
C PHE A 9 16.98 -25.57 -2.91
N GLU A 10 16.37 -26.31 -3.82
CA GLU A 10 16.79 -26.40 -5.21
C GLU A 10 15.66 -25.92 -6.10
N GLY A 11 15.87 -24.77 -6.74
CA GLY A 11 14.94 -24.17 -7.67
C GLY A 11 15.61 -23.82 -8.99
N LYS A 12 14.79 -23.36 -9.94
CA LYS A 12 15.29 -22.98 -11.27
C LYS A 12 16.36 -21.87 -11.24
N HIS A 13 16.26 -20.95 -10.28
CA HIS A 13 17.10 -19.75 -10.22
C HIS A 13 17.98 -19.67 -8.99
N TYR A 14 17.67 -20.46 -7.94
CA TYR A 14 18.38 -20.41 -6.67
C TYR A 14 18.62 -21.83 -6.18
N HIS A 15 19.86 -22.06 -5.74
CA HIS A 15 20.28 -23.25 -5.02
C HIS A 15 20.84 -22.81 -3.67
N VAL A 16 20.23 -23.28 -2.61
CA VAL A 16 20.63 -23.02 -1.23
C VAL A 16 20.91 -24.36 -0.58
N MET A 17 22.08 -24.50 0.06
CA MET A 17 22.52 -25.74 0.69
C MET A 17 22.85 -25.48 2.16
N ASP A 18 22.24 -26.25 3.06
CA ASP A 18 22.51 -26.26 4.51
C ASP A 18 22.61 -24.86 5.15
N MET A 19 21.80 -23.92 4.67
CA MET A 19 21.79 -22.56 5.19
C MET A 19 21.24 -22.57 6.61
N VAL A 20 22.07 -22.14 7.56
CA VAL A 20 21.70 -22.06 8.98
C VAL A 20 20.58 -21.04 9.17
N LYS A 21 19.69 -21.30 10.13
CA LYS A 21 18.63 -20.39 10.54
C LYS A 21 19.17 -18.97 10.77
N ALA A 22 18.46 -17.97 10.25
CA ALA A 22 18.92 -16.57 10.25
C ALA A 22 18.95 -15.92 11.65
N GLY A 23 18.23 -16.50 12.61
CA GLY A 23 18.15 -16.02 13.99
C GLY A 23 17.06 -16.76 14.76
N GLU A 24 17.08 -16.66 16.08
CA GLU A 24 16.00 -17.20 16.90
C GLU A 24 14.75 -16.33 16.79
N LEU A 25 13.62 -17.01 16.59
CA LEU A 25 12.27 -16.45 16.58
C LEU A 25 11.43 -17.29 17.55
N LEU A 26 10.32 -16.73 18.04
CA LEU A 26 9.37 -17.53 18.81
C LEU A 26 8.87 -18.70 17.96
N GLU A 27 8.56 -19.82 18.61
CA GLU A 27 8.19 -21.04 17.91
C GLU A 27 6.93 -20.83 17.05
N GLY A 28 7.04 -21.16 15.76
CA GLY A 28 5.97 -20.93 14.78
C GLY A 28 5.95 -19.54 14.16
N GLU A 29 6.78 -18.60 14.61
CA GLU A 29 6.87 -17.26 14.00
C GLU A 29 7.84 -17.22 12.82
N HIS A 30 7.50 -16.38 11.86
CA HIS A 30 8.40 -15.93 10.80
C HIS A 30 8.18 -14.43 10.60
N PRO A 31 9.16 -13.69 10.05
CA PRO A 31 8.92 -12.31 9.64
C PRO A 31 7.75 -12.27 8.65
N LYS A 32 6.80 -11.35 8.86
CA LYS A 32 5.77 -11.06 7.86
C LYS A 32 6.45 -10.57 6.58
N ILE A 33 6.09 -11.15 5.45
CA ILE A 33 6.63 -10.79 4.14
C ILE A 33 5.68 -9.81 3.47
N ILE A 34 6.19 -8.62 3.17
CA ILE A 34 5.50 -7.64 2.33
C ILE A 34 5.95 -7.75 0.88
N VAL A 35 5.01 -7.80 -0.05
CA VAL A 35 5.27 -7.73 -1.49
C VAL A 35 4.37 -6.66 -2.10
N GLY A 36 4.97 -5.72 -2.85
CA GLY A 36 4.25 -4.58 -3.40
C GLY A 36 4.38 -4.43 -4.91
N GLY A 37 3.35 -3.86 -5.54
CA GLY A 37 3.37 -3.45 -6.94
C GLY A 37 1.99 -3.16 -7.53
N GLY A 38 1.97 -2.74 -8.80
CA GLY A 38 0.71 -2.40 -9.48
C GLY A 38 0.28 -3.32 -10.61
N GLY A 39 1.14 -4.25 -11.03
CA GLY A 39 0.84 -5.18 -12.12
C GLY A 39 0.27 -6.51 -11.63
N ASN A 40 -0.71 -7.06 -12.35
CA ASN A 40 -1.37 -8.33 -12.02
C ASN A 40 -0.36 -9.48 -11.78
N ARG A 41 0.69 -9.58 -12.60
CA ARG A 41 1.70 -10.64 -12.46
C ARG A 41 2.36 -10.64 -11.07
N LEU A 42 2.74 -9.47 -10.56
CA LEU A 42 3.40 -9.36 -9.26
C LEU A 42 2.39 -9.52 -8.11
N LEU A 43 1.22 -8.91 -8.23
CA LEU A 43 0.13 -9.05 -7.25
C LEU A 43 -0.38 -10.50 -7.15
N SER A 44 -0.36 -11.24 -8.25
CA SER A 44 -0.60 -12.68 -8.25
C SER A 44 0.47 -13.43 -7.45
N VAL A 45 1.76 -13.08 -7.57
CA VAL A 45 2.82 -13.68 -6.73
C VAL A 45 2.59 -13.33 -5.27
N ALA A 46 2.26 -12.07 -4.97
CA ALA A 46 1.96 -11.60 -3.62
C ALA A 46 0.81 -12.38 -2.98
N GLY A 47 -0.32 -12.54 -3.67
CA GLY A 47 -1.45 -13.33 -3.16
C GLY A 47 -1.10 -14.79 -2.80
N ARG A 48 -0.10 -15.38 -3.47
CA ARG A 48 0.34 -16.76 -3.16
C ARG A 48 1.31 -16.87 -1.99
N HIS A 49 2.07 -15.82 -1.69
CA HIS A 49 3.26 -15.95 -0.84
C HIS A 49 3.43 -14.87 0.22
N ALA A 50 2.81 -13.70 0.07
CA ALA A 50 2.96 -12.59 0.99
C ALA A 50 1.93 -12.67 2.12
N ASP A 51 2.29 -12.08 3.26
CA ASP A 51 1.39 -11.83 4.39
C ASP A 51 0.77 -10.43 4.26
N ILE A 52 1.55 -9.48 3.73
CA ILE A 52 1.11 -8.10 3.49
C ILE A 52 1.25 -7.82 1.98
N VAL A 53 0.18 -7.34 1.36
CA VAL A 53 0.19 -6.98 -0.07
C VAL A 53 0.06 -5.49 -0.23
N CYS A 54 1.11 -4.88 -0.76
CA CYS A 54 1.15 -3.44 -0.99
C CYS A 54 0.60 -3.09 -2.38
N ILE A 55 -0.55 -2.42 -2.40
CA ILE A 55 -1.23 -1.98 -3.62
C ILE A 55 -0.65 -0.64 -4.07
N HIS A 56 -0.01 -0.64 -5.23
CA HIS A 56 0.56 0.54 -5.86
C HIS A 56 0.10 0.71 -7.31
N PHE A 57 0.39 1.85 -7.91
CA PHE A 57 0.38 2.03 -9.36
C PHE A 57 1.43 1.15 -10.04
N GLN A 58 1.31 0.95 -11.35
CA GLN A 58 2.30 0.19 -12.09
C GLN A 58 3.50 1.09 -12.42
N ASP A 59 4.63 0.82 -11.77
CA ASP A 59 5.87 1.52 -12.05
C ASP A 59 6.47 1.04 -13.38
N HIS A 60 6.65 1.98 -14.32
CA HIS A 60 7.24 1.76 -15.64
C HIS A 60 8.60 2.43 -15.80
N GLY A 61 9.40 2.55 -14.73
CA GLY A 61 10.78 3.04 -14.88
C GLY A 61 11.42 3.70 -13.65
N GLY A 62 10.87 3.49 -12.45
CA GLY A 62 11.41 4.03 -11.20
C GLY A 62 11.19 5.52 -11.00
N LYS A 63 10.35 6.16 -11.82
CA LYS A 63 10.05 7.60 -11.73
C LYS A 63 8.56 7.82 -11.56
N PHE A 64 8.19 8.48 -10.47
CA PHE A 64 6.82 8.96 -10.26
C PHE A 64 6.50 10.08 -11.25
N SER A 65 5.40 9.94 -11.98
CA SER A 65 4.94 10.88 -13.01
C SER A 65 3.43 11.13 -12.90
N GLY A 66 2.91 12.06 -13.71
CA GLY A 66 1.47 12.31 -13.83
C GLY A 66 0.68 11.06 -14.22
N ASP A 67 1.26 10.14 -15.01
CA ASP A 67 0.61 8.88 -15.38
C ASP A 67 0.29 8.02 -14.15
N ASN A 68 1.14 8.06 -13.12
CA ASN A 68 0.88 7.32 -11.88
C ASN A 68 -0.31 7.92 -11.12
N ILE A 69 -0.52 9.23 -11.21
CA ILE A 69 -1.69 9.89 -10.60
C ILE A 69 -2.96 9.46 -11.34
N THR A 70 -2.96 9.54 -12.67
CA THR A 70 -4.14 9.20 -13.49
C THR A 70 -4.47 7.71 -13.49
N GLU A 71 -3.48 6.82 -13.29
CA GLU A 71 -3.67 5.38 -13.16
C GLU A 71 -4.17 4.97 -11.75
N THR A 72 -4.00 5.83 -10.75
CA THR A 72 -4.38 5.54 -9.37
C THR A 72 -5.76 6.11 -9.08
N THR A 73 -6.79 5.47 -9.62
CA THR A 73 -8.19 5.71 -9.22
C THR A 73 -8.64 4.67 -8.21
N LEU A 74 -9.69 4.96 -7.45
CA LEU A 74 -10.27 3.96 -6.53
C LEU A 74 -10.68 2.67 -7.26
N SER A 75 -11.26 2.77 -8.46
CA SER A 75 -11.64 1.60 -9.26
C SER A 75 -10.44 0.73 -9.63
N ARG A 76 -9.30 1.35 -9.96
CA ARG A 76 -8.04 0.64 -10.24
C ARG A 76 -7.43 0.02 -8.99
N VAL A 77 -7.57 0.65 -7.83
CA VAL A 77 -7.18 0.02 -6.55
C VAL A 77 -8.02 -1.24 -6.28
N LYS A 78 -9.36 -1.15 -6.44
CA LYS A 78 -10.28 -2.29 -6.27
C LYS A 78 -9.98 -3.43 -7.24
N GLU A 79 -9.68 -3.11 -8.50
CA GLU A 79 -9.27 -4.09 -9.50
C GLU A 79 -8.00 -4.85 -9.06
N ARG A 80 -6.99 -4.12 -8.57
CA ARG A 80 -5.75 -4.73 -8.08
C ARG A 80 -5.98 -5.63 -6.86
N VAL A 81 -6.81 -5.21 -5.91
CA VAL A 81 -7.23 -6.05 -4.77
C VAL A 81 -7.87 -7.33 -5.29
N SER A 82 -8.77 -7.24 -6.28
CA SER A 82 -9.44 -8.42 -6.84
C SER A 82 -8.47 -9.45 -7.44
N TRP A 83 -7.38 -9.00 -8.08
CA TRP A 83 -6.33 -9.90 -8.59
C TRP A 83 -5.60 -10.63 -7.47
N VAL A 84 -5.35 -9.94 -6.35
CA VAL A 84 -4.73 -10.55 -5.17
C VAL A 84 -5.65 -11.61 -4.61
N GLU A 85 -6.91 -11.27 -4.35
CA GLU A 85 -7.89 -12.21 -3.81
C GLU A 85 -8.08 -13.45 -4.70
N GLU A 86 -8.16 -13.26 -6.02
CA GLU A 86 -8.25 -14.36 -6.97
C GLU A 86 -7.03 -15.29 -6.84
N SER A 87 -5.84 -14.72 -6.70
CA SER A 87 -4.60 -15.50 -6.53
C SER A 87 -4.55 -16.23 -5.18
N VAL A 88 -5.00 -15.59 -4.09
CA VAL A 88 -5.12 -16.20 -2.76
C VAL A 88 -6.06 -17.41 -2.82
N ARG A 89 -7.25 -17.25 -3.42
CA ARG A 89 -8.23 -18.34 -3.63
C ARG A 89 -7.64 -19.48 -4.46
N LYS A 90 -6.96 -19.17 -5.57
CA LYS A 90 -6.28 -20.17 -6.42
C LYS A 90 -5.19 -20.94 -5.66
N ALA A 91 -4.50 -20.30 -4.72
CA ALA A 91 -3.52 -20.93 -3.85
C ALA A 91 -4.13 -21.66 -2.63
N ARG A 92 -5.46 -21.61 -2.46
CA ARG A 92 -6.17 -22.17 -1.30
C ARG A 92 -5.66 -21.63 0.04
N ARG A 93 -5.26 -20.36 0.05
CA ARG A 93 -4.89 -19.63 1.26
C ARG A 93 -6.11 -18.95 1.87
N ASP A 94 -6.02 -18.65 3.15
CA ASP A 94 -7.01 -17.82 3.84
C ASP A 94 -6.91 -16.37 3.35
N LEU A 95 -8.05 -15.77 3.01
CA LEU A 95 -8.14 -14.37 2.61
C LEU A 95 -8.00 -13.44 3.81
N ASP A 96 -8.51 -13.83 4.98
CA ASP A 96 -8.48 -13.02 6.19
C ASP A 96 -7.06 -12.93 6.77
N GLY A 97 -6.17 -13.84 6.36
CA GLY A 97 -4.74 -13.80 6.65
C GLY A 97 -3.94 -12.80 5.81
N ILE A 98 -4.56 -12.09 4.87
CA ILE A 98 -3.90 -11.10 4.01
C ILE A 98 -4.19 -9.70 4.51
N GLU A 99 -3.12 -8.95 4.80
CA GLU A 99 -3.21 -7.54 5.16
C GLU A 99 -2.89 -6.66 3.93
N TYR A 100 -3.80 -5.76 3.57
CA TYR A 100 -3.59 -4.85 2.44
C TYR A 100 -2.95 -3.55 2.89
N GLN A 101 -1.88 -3.14 2.18
CA GLN A 101 -1.11 -1.94 2.46
C GLN A 101 -1.16 -0.95 1.30
N MET A 102 -1.15 0.34 1.58
CA MET A 102 -1.03 1.39 0.56
C MET A 102 -0.26 2.60 1.09
N LEU A 103 0.55 3.22 0.22
CA LEU A 103 1.26 4.46 0.51
C LEU A 103 0.38 5.67 0.20
N PHE A 104 0.37 6.62 1.12
CA PHE A 104 -0.24 7.94 1.01
C PHE A 104 0.92 8.96 1.08
N PRO A 105 1.50 9.31 -0.07
CA PRO A 105 2.75 10.08 -0.14
C PRO A 105 2.57 11.55 0.23
N TRP A 106 1.32 12.02 0.38
CA TRP A 106 1.01 13.35 0.88
C TRP A 106 -0.20 13.31 1.78
N ALA A 107 -0.01 13.79 3.00
CA ALA A 107 -1.08 14.11 3.94
C ALA A 107 -0.92 15.57 4.36
N GLN A 108 -1.98 16.37 4.18
CA GLN A 108 -1.98 17.78 4.52
C GLN A 108 -3.37 18.20 4.98
N ILE A 109 -3.47 18.56 6.26
CA ILE A 109 -4.71 19.09 6.84
C ILE A 109 -4.78 20.60 6.57
N THR A 110 -5.85 21.05 5.92
CA THR A 110 -6.07 22.44 5.53
C THR A 110 -7.55 22.70 5.29
N ASP A 111 -8.03 23.89 5.66
CA ASP A 111 -9.38 24.35 5.34
C ASP A 111 -9.51 24.87 3.89
N ASP A 112 -8.37 25.02 3.20
CA ASP A 112 -8.29 25.49 1.81
C ASP A 112 -7.44 24.52 0.96
N PRO A 113 -8.02 23.41 0.47
CA PRO A 113 -7.29 22.38 -0.27
C PRO A 113 -7.10 22.70 -1.77
N GLU A 114 -7.89 23.62 -2.34
CA GLU A 114 -7.87 23.93 -3.79
C GLU A 114 -6.47 24.34 -4.28
N PRO A 115 -5.75 25.28 -3.63
CA PRO A 115 -4.40 25.67 -4.08
C PRO A 115 -3.40 24.51 -4.02
N VAL A 116 -3.60 23.56 -3.11
CA VAL A 116 -2.73 22.39 -2.97
C VAL A 116 -2.93 21.45 -4.17
N PHE A 117 -4.19 21.18 -4.55
CA PHE A 117 -4.50 20.36 -5.71
C PHE A 117 -4.01 21.00 -7.01
N GLU A 118 -4.19 22.31 -7.20
CA GLU A 118 -3.65 23.05 -8.34
C GLU A 118 -2.12 22.96 -8.42
N GLY A 119 -1.43 23.08 -7.27
CA GLY A 119 0.01 22.94 -7.18
C GLY A 119 0.52 21.56 -7.60
N ILE A 120 -0.16 20.49 -7.16
CA ILE A 120 0.15 19.11 -7.56
C ILE A 120 -0.13 18.92 -9.05
N ALA A 121 -1.30 19.33 -9.53
CA ALA A 121 -1.71 19.22 -10.93
C ALA A 121 -0.68 19.88 -11.86
N LYS A 122 -0.25 21.11 -11.54
CA LYS A 122 0.80 21.83 -12.26
C LYS A 122 2.15 21.12 -12.22
N SER A 123 2.55 20.59 -11.06
CA SER A 123 3.85 19.95 -10.88
C SER A 123 3.98 18.64 -11.67
N PHE A 124 2.87 17.90 -11.81
CA PHE A 124 2.83 16.62 -12.50
C PHE A 124 2.25 16.68 -13.92
N GLY A 125 1.78 17.85 -14.36
CA GLY A 125 1.23 18.05 -15.70
C GLY A 125 -0.10 17.32 -15.93
N VAL A 126 -0.93 17.22 -14.90
CA VAL A 126 -2.25 16.55 -14.94
C VAL A 126 -3.37 17.54 -14.64
N SER A 127 -4.64 17.14 -14.80
CA SER A 127 -5.79 17.95 -14.38
C SER A 127 -5.95 17.95 -12.86
N VAL A 128 -6.57 19.00 -12.32
CA VAL A 128 -6.97 19.05 -10.90
C VAL A 128 -7.91 17.90 -10.57
N ASP A 129 -8.87 17.60 -11.45
CA ASP A 129 -9.79 16.47 -11.30
C ASP A 129 -9.04 15.12 -11.13
N ALA A 130 -7.99 14.88 -11.91
CA ALA A 130 -7.18 13.66 -11.78
C ALA A 130 -6.44 13.57 -10.45
N VAL A 131 -6.02 14.71 -9.89
CA VAL A 131 -5.45 14.75 -8.54
C VAL A 131 -6.54 14.44 -7.51
N MET A 132 -7.72 15.05 -7.62
CA MET A 132 -8.82 14.82 -6.67
C MET A 132 -9.33 13.38 -6.68
N GLU A 133 -9.40 12.74 -7.85
CA GLU A 133 -9.79 11.35 -8.02
C GLU A 133 -8.78 10.35 -7.42
N CYS A 134 -7.53 10.77 -7.22
CA CYS A 134 -6.50 9.88 -6.69
C CYS A 134 -6.68 9.66 -5.17
N PRO A 135 -6.89 8.40 -4.72
CA PRO A 135 -7.13 8.09 -3.32
C PRO A 135 -5.88 8.25 -2.45
N GLN A 136 -4.67 8.34 -3.02
CA GLN A 136 -3.41 8.45 -2.28
C GLN A 136 -3.17 9.82 -1.64
N TRP A 137 -3.89 10.86 -2.09
CA TRP A 137 -3.74 12.21 -1.54
C TRP A 137 -4.71 12.44 -0.38
N LEU A 138 -4.20 12.60 0.82
CA LEU A 138 -4.98 12.92 2.02
C LEU A 138 -4.92 14.43 2.27
N ILE A 139 -5.70 15.19 1.49
CA ILE A 139 -5.66 16.66 1.48
C ILE A 139 -7.08 17.17 1.69
N GLY A 140 -7.27 18.02 2.70
CA GLY A 140 -8.57 18.56 3.07
C GLY A 140 -8.65 18.86 4.57
N SER A 141 -9.86 19.13 5.06
CA SER A 141 -10.09 19.24 6.49
C SER A 141 -9.82 17.90 7.19
N SER A 142 -9.71 17.90 8.52
CA SER A 142 -9.53 16.66 9.28
C SER A 142 -10.71 15.70 9.07
N GLU A 143 -11.93 16.22 8.97
CA GLU A 143 -13.15 15.45 8.68
C GLU A 143 -13.09 14.81 7.28
N ASP A 144 -12.72 15.58 6.25
CA ASP A 144 -12.59 15.06 4.87
C ASP A 144 -11.57 13.92 4.78
N VAL A 145 -10.44 14.07 5.48
CA VAL A 145 -9.38 13.07 5.50
C VAL A 145 -9.82 11.81 6.24
N VAL A 146 -10.53 11.95 7.37
CA VAL A 146 -11.11 10.81 8.10
C VAL A 146 -12.10 10.05 7.23
N ASP A 147 -13.00 10.76 6.55
CA ASP A 147 -14.01 10.15 5.69
C ASP A 147 -13.38 9.47 4.48
N LYS A 148 -12.35 10.07 3.88
CA LYS A 148 -11.58 9.44 2.80
C LYS A 148 -10.89 8.16 3.27
N ILE A 149 -10.29 8.14 4.45
CA ILE A 149 -9.66 6.93 5.03
C ILE A 149 -10.70 5.84 5.26
N LYS A 150 -11.86 6.17 5.83
CA LYS A 150 -12.96 5.21 6.05
C LYS A 150 -13.48 4.64 4.74
N MET A 151 -13.73 5.49 3.75
CA MET A 151 -14.15 5.08 2.42
C MET A 151 -13.15 4.13 1.78
N ILE A 152 -11.84 4.42 1.85
CA ILE A 152 -10.82 3.52 1.29
C ILE A 152 -10.82 2.17 2.00
N ARG A 153 -10.91 2.15 3.34
CA ARG A 153 -11.00 0.90 4.12
C ARG A 153 -12.21 0.07 3.70
N GLU A 154 -13.38 0.68 3.63
CA GLU A 154 -14.65 0.02 3.31
C GLU A 154 -14.65 -0.53 1.87
N GLU A 155 -14.18 0.28 0.91
CA GLU A 155 -14.27 -0.05 -0.51
C GLU A 155 -13.17 -1.01 -1.00
N THR A 156 -12.07 -1.13 -0.26
CA THR A 156 -10.86 -1.86 -0.72
C THR A 156 -10.28 -2.85 0.28
N GLY A 157 -10.65 -2.79 1.56
CA GLY A 157 -10.04 -3.60 2.62
C GLY A 157 -8.64 -3.16 3.03
N ILE A 158 -8.12 -2.03 2.53
CA ILE A 158 -6.80 -1.50 2.91
C ILE A 158 -6.83 -0.99 4.35
N THR A 159 -6.07 -1.65 5.24
CA THR A 159 -6.00 -1.32 6.67
C THR A 159 -4.62 -0.81 7.09
N TYR A 160 -3.56 -1.29 6.44
CA TYR A 160 -2.21 -0.79 6.66
C TYR A 160 -1.96 0.42 5.75
N MET A 161 -2.12 1.61 6.31
CA MET A 161 -1.87 2.86 5.58
C MET A 161 -0.52 3.44 6.01
N VAL A 162 0.36 3.67 5.04
CA VAL A 162 1.67 4.30 5.27
C VAL A 162 1.57 5.75 4.83
N PHE A 163 1.86 6.67 5.75
CA PHE A 163 1.79 8.11 5.51
C PHE A 163 3.20 8.71 5.54
N ALA A 164 3.46 9.66 4.64
CA ALA A 164 4.70 10.43 4.64
C ALA A 164 4.42 11.89 5.03
N PRO A 165 4.54 12.26 6.33
CA PRO A 165 4.38 13.65 6.74
C PRO A 165 5.51 14.52 6.14
N ARG A 166 5.20 15.77 5.85
CA ARG A 166 6.15 16.74 5.27
C ARG A 166 7.12 17.32 6.31
N ASP A 167 6.63 17.49 7.52
CA ASP A 167 7.32 18.05 8.67
C ASP A 167 6.64 17.57 9.97
N VAL A 168 7.22 17.95 11.11
CA VAL A 168 6.72 17.59 12.44
C VAL A 168 5.33 18.18 12.68
N GLU A 169 5.05 19.40 12.21
CA GLU A 169 3.74 20.04 12.41
C GLU A 169 2.63 19.28 11.68
N SER A 170 2.87 18.90 10.42
CA SER A 170 1.93 18.10 9.63
C SER A 170 1.70 16.72 10.24
N PHE A 171 2.75 16.12 10.80
CA PHE A 171 2.63 14.87 11.55
C PHE A 171 1.76 15.03 12.80
N ASP A 172 2.00 16.09 13.59
CA ASP A 172 1.23 16.37 14.81
C ASP A 172 -0.24 16.63 14.49
N LYS A 173 -0.55 17.47 13.49
CA LYS A 173 -1.93 17.70 13.04
C LYS A 173 -2.62 16.39 12.65
N PHE A 174 -1.96 15.56 11.83
CA PHE A 174 -2.53 14.27 11.44
C PHE A 174 -2.75 13.35 12.65
N ALA A 175 -1.79 13.27 13.58
CA ALA A 175 -1.91 12.44 14.78
C ALA A 175 -3.03 12.90 15.72
N TYR A 176 -3.18 14.21 15.93
CA TYR A 176 -4.14 14.74 16.90
C TYR A 176 -5.53 14.98 16.33
N GLU A 177 -5.64 15.35 15.06
CA GLU A 177 -6.91 15.71 14.44
C GLU A 177 -7.51 14.55 13.64
N VAL A 178 -6.71 13.68 13.02
CA VAL A 178 -7.21 12.56 12.21
C VAL A 178 -7.21 11.25 13.01
N MET A 179 -6.05 10.84 13.54
CA MET A 179 -5.93 9.50 14.15
C MET A 179 -6.82 9.29 15.38
N LYS A 180 -7.08 10.33 16.19
CA LYS A 180 -8.00 10.27 17.33
C LYS A 180 -9.45 9.96 16.94
N GLN A 181 -9.85 10.26 15.70
CA GLN A 181 -11.20 10.01 15.20
C GLN A 181 -11.35 8.61 14.57
N LEU A 182 -10.22 7.93 14.33
CA LEU A 182 -10.14 6.59 13.72
C LEU A 182 -9.90 5.48 14.75
N THR A 183 -9.78 5.83 16.04
CA THR A 183 -9.52 4.91 17.16
C THR A 183 -10.79 4.50 17.88
#